data_AF-A0A935FVE8-F1
#
_entry.id   AF-A0A935FVE8-F1
#
_cell.length_a   1.000
_cell.length_b   1.000
_cell.length_c   1.000
_cell.angle_alpha   90.00
_cell.angle_beta   90.00
_cell.angle_gamma   90.00
#
_symmetry.space_group_name_H-M   'P 1'
#
loop_
_entity.id
_entity.type
_entity.pdbx_description
1 polymer ?
#
loop_
_entity_poly.entity_id
_entity_poly.type
_entity_poly.pdbx_seq_one_letter_code
_entity_poly.pdbx_strand_id
1 'polypeptide(L)'
;MNTVPDFLTVYRNRTGLIEAIAVSNAGDVNGDGYSDVIVGKPDFNDFKGRVFLYHGGYTMDTIADLSFAGDLGNDNLGWSLSSAGDVNEDGYSDIIVSARINDINFPGKCSVYFGSSNMDSLPGYCK
;
A
#
# COMPACT_ATOMS: atom_id res chain seq x y z
N MET A 1 3.43 20.65 22.51
CA MET A 1 2.29 20.23 21.67
C MET A 1 2.55 20.80 20.29
N ASN A 2 2.75 19.96 19.28
CA ASN A 2 2.96 20.41 17.90
C ASN A 2 1.64 20.98 17.37
N THR A 3 1.64 22.22 16.89
CA THR A 3 0.46 22.93 16.37
C THR A 3 0.43 22.97 14.84
N VAL A 4 1.37 22.28 14.18
CA VAL A 4 1.36 22.09 12.73
C VAL A 4 0.51 20.85 12.46
N PRO A 5 -0.56 20.95 11.63
CA PRO A 5 -1.22 19.76 11.13
C PRO A 5 -0.20 18.95 10.31
N ASP A 6 0.15 17.74 10.76
CA ASP A 6 0.87 16.77 9.94
C ASP A 6 -0.15 16.21 8.93
N PHE A 7 -0.08 16.66 7.69
CA PHE A 7 -0.90 16.14 6.61
C PHE A 7 0.00 15.60 5.51
N LEU A 8 -0.07 14.29 5.25
CA LEU A 8 0.50 13.69 4.05
C LEU A 8 -0.37 14.12 2.85
N THR A 9 0.08 15.14 2.09
CA THR A 9 -0.52 15.43 0.78
C THR A 9 0.19 14.61 -0.28
N VAL A 10 -0.46 13.54 -0.74
CA VAL A 10 -0.07 12.85 -1.97
C VAL A 10 -0.54 13.71 -3.15
N TYR A 11 0.42 14.37 -3.82
CA TYR A 11 0.13 15.37 -4.85
C TYR A 11 -0.61 14.81 -6.09
N ARG A 12 -1.43 15.70 -6.67
CA ARG A 12 -2.03 15.60 -8.00
C ARG A 12 -0.97 15.86 -9.08
N ASN A 13 -1.01 15.12 -10.18
CA ASN A 13 -0.32 15.55 -11.39
C ASN A 13 -1.23 16.47 -12.23
N ARG A 14 -0.60 17.38 -13.00
CA ARG A 14 -1.19 18.57 -13.63
C ARG A 14 -2.09 18.29 -14.86
N THR A 15 -2.60 17.06 -15.02
CA THR A 15 -3.30 16.58 -16.22
C THR A 15 -4.75 16.14 -16.00
N GLY A 16 -5.26 16.15 -14.77
CA GLY A 16 -6.70 15.95 -14.50
C GLY A 16 -7.19 14.49 -14.56
N LEU A 17 -6.29 13.51 -14.57
CA LEU A 17 -6.63 12.10 -14.34
C LEU A 17 -6.34 11.72 -12.87
N ILE A 18 -7.13 10.82 -12.29
CA ILE A 18 -7.13 10.49 -10.87
C ILE A 18 -5.97 9.54 -10.59
N GLU A 19 -4.90 10.00 -9.94
CA GLU A 19 -3.63 9.26 -9.83
C GLU A 19 -3.33 8.62 -8.45
N ALA A 20 -4.27 8.65 -7.50
CA ALA A 20 -4.27 7.82 -6.31
C ALA A 20 -5.72 7.41 -6.02
N ILE A 21 -6.00 6.11 -6.07
CA ILE A 21 -7.39 5.60 -6.10
C ILE A 21 -7.80 5.01 -4.75
N ALA A 22 -6.83 4.54 -3.95
CA ALA A 22 -7.07 3.91 -2.67
C ALA A 22 -6.07 4.39 -1.62
N VAL A 23 -6.56 4.63 -0.41
CA VAL A 23 -5.73 4.92 0.76
C VAL A 23 -6.30 4.12 1.93
N SER A 24 -5.43 3.52 2.75
CA SER A 24 -5.84 2.83 3.98
C SER A 24 -4.79 3.03 5.07
N ASN A 25 -5.25 2.95 6.32
CA ASN A 25 -4.38 2.62 7.44
C ASN A 25 -3.82 1.19 7.23
N ALA A 26 -2.56 0.99 7.56
CA ALA A 26 -1.88 -0.30 7.43
C ALA A 26 -1.74 -1.05 8.76
N GLY A 27 -1.99 -0.38 9.89
CA GLY A 27 -1.56 -0.81 11.21
C GLY A 27 -0.10 -0.43 11.45
N ASP A 28 0.51 -0.94 12.51
CA ASP A 28 1.95 -0.79 12.80
C ASP A 28 2.69 -1.98 12.15
N VAL A 29 3.11 -1.81 10.90
CA VAL A 29 3.69 -2.89 10.08
C VAL A 29 5.18 -3.07 10.33
N ASN A 30 5.85 -2.05 10.90
CA ASN A 30 7.27 -2.08 11.23
C ASN A 30 7.56 -2.29 12.74
N GLY A 31 6.53 -2.24 13.59
CA GLY A 31 6.59 -2.49 15.04
C GLY A 31 7.15 -1.32 15.85
N ASP A 32 7.06 -0.09 15.34
CA ASP A 32 7.62 1.10 16.00
C ASP A 32 6.66 1.80 16.98
N GLY A 33 5.43 1.30 17.08
CA GLY A 33 4.37 1.82 17.93
C GLY A 33 3.50 2.90 17.28
N TYR A 34 3.73 3.25 16.02
CA TYR A 34 2.92 4.16 15.24
C TYR A 34 2.20 3.41 14.11
N SER A 35 0.99 3.85 13.76
CA SER A 35 0.31 3.28 12.60
C SER A 35 0.81 3.88 11.30
N ASP A 36 0.97 3.02 10.31
CA ASP A 36 1.48 3.30 8.98
C ASP A 36 0.34 3.51 7.96
N VAL A 37 0.71 3.99 6.77
CA VAL A 37 -0.23 4.36 5.69
C VAL A 37 0.15 3.66 4.39
N ILE A 38 -0.84 3.08 3.71
CA ILE A 38 -0.69 2.53 2.36
C ILE A 38 -1.50 3.33 1.34
N VAL A 39 -0.91 3.58 0.18
CA VAL A 39 -1.47 4.37 -0.93
C VAL A 39 -1.36 3.59 -2.24
N GLY A 40 -2.47 3.46 -2.95
CA GLY A 40 -2.58 2.68 -4.18
C GLY A 40 -2.69 3.56 -5.43
N LYS A 41 -1.93 3.20 -6.46
CA LYS A 41 -1.93 3.81 -7.80
C LYS A 41 -2.07 2.73 -8.88
N PRO A 42 -3.30 2.24 -9.14
CA PRO A 42 -3.57 1.15 -10.09
C PRO A 42 -3.27 1.46 -11.55
N ASP A 43 -3.16 2.73 -11.92
CA ASP A 43 -2.89 3.18 -13.30
C ASP A 43 -1.39 3.39 -13.56
N PHE A 44 -0.52 3.16 -12.57
CA PHE A 44 0.91 3.35 -12.70
C PHE A 44 1.52 2.43 -13.77
N ASN A 45 2.33 3.01 -14.67
CA ASN A 45 3.15 2.31 -15.67
C ASN A 45 2.35 1.26 -16.48
N ASP A 46 1.54 1.73 -17.44
CA ASP A 46 0.66 0.89 -18.26
C ASP A 46 -0.29 0.02 -17.43
N PHE A 47 -0.92 0.63 -16.41
CA PHE A 47 -1.84 -0.05 -15.50
C PHE A 47 -1.23 -1.26 -14.79
N LYS A 48 0.10 -1.37 -14.72
CA LYS A 48 0.78 -2.38 -13.89
C LYS A 48 0.42 -2.19 -12.41
N GLY A 49 0.19 -0.95 -12.01
CA GLY A 49 -0.22 -0.61 -10.66
C GLY A 49 0.95 -0.61 -9.68
N ARG A 50 0.82 0.21 -8.65
CA ARG A 50 1.81 0.35 -7.59
C ARG A 50 1.13 0.66 -6.27
N VAL A 51 1.68 0.13 -5.18
CA VAL A 51 1.32 0.51 -3.82
C VAL A 51 2.54 1.08 -3.14
N PHE A 52 2.35 2.12 -2.35
CA PHE A 52 3.38 2.77 -1.55
C PHE A 52 3.01 2.62 -0.08
N LEU A 53 3.97 2.22 0.74
CA LEU A 53 3.88 2.20 2.20
C LEU A 53 4.70 3.37 2.74
N TYR A 54 4.11 4.09 3.68
CA TYR A 54 4.73 5.17 4.43
C TYR A 54 4.63 4.81 5.91
N HIS A 55 5.76 4.72 6.58
CA HIS A 55 5.79 4.53 8.01
C HIS A 55 5.23 5.77 8.71
N GLY A 56 4.42 5.52 9.74
CA GLY A 56 4.02 6.52 10.70
C GLY A 56 5.20 6.93 11.57
N GLY A 57 4.93 7.84 12.50
CA GLY A 57 5.95 8.27 13.44
C GLY A 57 5.69 9.66 13.99
N TYR A 58 6.54 10.05 14.94
CA TYR A 58 6.54 11.41 15.46
C TYR A 58 6.85 12.46 14.37
N THR A 59 7.63 12.07 13.36
CA THR A 59 7.93 12.87 12.17
C THR A 59 7.70 12.01 10.94
N MET A 60 6.46 12.01 10.44
CA MET A 60 6.12 11.38 9.17
C MET A 60 6.58 12.29 8.01
N ASP A 61 7.05 11.71 6.92
CA ASP A 61 7.37 12.46 5.69
C ASP A 61 6.59 11.92 4.47
N THR A 62 6.91 12.44 3.28
CA THR A 62 6.24 12.09 2.03
C THR A 62 7.06 11.16 1.14
N ILE A 63 8.11 10.54 1.68
CA ILE A 63 8.97 9.58 0.99
C ILE A 63 8.47 8.19 1.35
N ALA A 64 8.13 7.39 0.34
CA ALA A 64 7.68 6.03 0.58
C ALA A 64 8.84 5.17 1.11
N ASP A 65 8.63 4.49 2.23
CA ASP A 65 9.57 3.55 2.82
C ASP A 65 9.67 2.25 2.00
N LEU A 66 8.54 1.80 1.46
CA LEU A 66 8.46 0.62 0.63
C LEU A 66 7.47 0.82 -0.53
N SER A 67 7.70 0.11 -1.63
CA SER A 67 6.74 0.07 -2.72
C SER A 67 6.59 -1.32 -3.33
N PHE A 68 5.36 -1.65 -3.71
CA PHE A 68 4.96 -2.90 -4.34
C PHE A 68 4.53 -2.60 -5.76
N ALA A 69 4.97 -3.38 -6.73
CA ALA A 69 4.52 -3.23 -8.13
C ALA A 69 3.74 -4.47 -8.54
N GLY A 70 2.78 -4.31 -9.46
CA GLY A 70 2.25 -5.46 -10.17
C GLY A 70 3.35 -6.19 -10.95
N ASP A 71 3.00 -7.26 -11.65
CA ASP A 71 3.93 -8.08 -12.42
C ASP A 71 3.88 -7.69 -13.91
N LEU A 72 2.68 -7.56 -14.48
CA LEU A 72 2.40 -7.28 -15.90
C LEU A 72 1.61 -5.98 -16.08
N GLY A 73 1.54 -5.49 -17.34
CA GLY A 73 0.67 -4.37 -17.68
C GLY A 73 -0.81 -4.76 -17.54
N ASN A 74 -1.64 -3.81 -17.10
CA ASN A 74 -3.04 -4.02 -16.72
C ASN A 74 -3.29 -4.90 -15.49
N ASP A 75 -2.29 -5.14 -14.64
CA ASP A 75 -2.50 -5.84 -13.37
C ASP A 75 -3.37 -5.05 -12.39
N ASN A 76 -3.31 -3.72 -12.46
CA ASN A 76 -4.04 -2.79 -11.62
C ASN A 76 -3.80 -3.03 -10.11
N LEU A 77 -2.57 -3.38 -9.71
CA LEU A 77 -2.21 -3.52 -8.30
C LEU A 77 -2.48 -2.23 -7.53
N GLY A 78 -3.05 -2.37 -6.33
CA GLY A 78 -3.40 -1.24 -5.46
C GLY A 78 -4.81 -0.73 -5.70
N TRP A 79 -5.67 -1.53 -6.34
CA TRP A 79 -7.06 -1.16 -6.58
C TRP A 79 -7.87 -1.06 -5.28
N SER A 80 -7.63 -2.00 -4.36
CA SER A 80 -8.13 -1.93 -2.99
C SER A 80 -7.01 -2.25 -2.02
N LEU A 81 -7.08 -1.59 -0.86
CA LEU A 81 -6.10 -1.68 0.21
C LEU A 81 -6.82 -1.85 1.54
N SER A 82 -6.24 -2.61 2.46
CA SER A 82 -6.67 -2.70 3.85
C SER A 82 -5.52 -3.16 4.73
N SER A 83 -5.54 -2.76 6.00
CA SER A 83 -4.84 -3.54 7.03
C SER A 83 -5.51 -4.91 7.13
N ALA A 84 -4.71 -5.95 7.36
CA ALA A 84 -5.17 -7.29 7.67
C ALA A 84 -5.14 -7.57 9.18
N GLY A 85 -4.53 -6.68 9.97
CA GLY A 85 -4.09 -6.98 11.33
C GLY A 85 -2.88 -7.91 11.33
N ASP A 86 -2.45 -8.35 12.50
CA ASP A 86 -1.43 -9.39 12.65
C ASP A 86 -2.08 -10.76 12.39
N VAL A 87 -2.00 -11.26 11.16
CA VAL A 87 -2.68 -12.52 10.76
C VAL A 87 -1.81 -13.75 10.95
N ASN A 88 -0.52 -13.57 11.19
CA ASN A 88 0.44 -14.64 11.44
C ASN A 88 0.92 -14.72 12.91
N GLU A 89 0.42 -13.83 13.78
CA GLU A 89 0.74 -13.71 15.21
C GLU A 89 2.23 -13.44 15.49
N ASP A 90 2.89 -12.67 14.63
CA ASP A 90 4.31 -12.31 14.78
C ASP A 90 4.56 -10.99 15.51
N GLY A 91 3.50 -10.26 15.86
CA GLY A 91 3.54 -8.99 16.56
C GLY A 91 3.57 -7.77 15.65
N TYR A 92 3.52 -7.94 14.33
CA TYR A 92 3.47 -6.85 13.35
C TYR A 92 2.13 -6.84 12.62
N SER A 93 1.64 -5.66 12.25
CA SER A 93 0.44 -5.58 11.42
C SER A 93 0.75 -5.98 9.99
N ASP A 94 -0.13 -6.77 9.39
CA ASP A 94 -0.05 -7.17 7.99
C ASP A 94 -0.98 -6.33 7.12
N ILE A 95 -0.73 -6.33 5.81
CA ILE A 95 -1.55 -5.60 4.83
C ILE A 95 -2.10 -6.53 3.75
N ILE A 96 -3.29 -6.21 3.26
CA ILE A 96 -3.89 -6.83 2.08
C ILE A 96 -3.95 -5.81 0.95
N VAL A 97 -3.44 -6.23 -0.20
CA VAL A 97 -3.48 -5.48 -1.45
C VAL A 97 -4.20 -6.30 -2.51
N SER A 98 -5.09 -5.68 -3.27
CA SER A 98 -5.71 -6.31 -4.43
C SER A 98 -5.28 -5.68 -5.75
N ALA A 99 -5.30 -6.53 -6.77
CA ALA A 99 -5.15 -6.19 -8.17
C ALA A 99 -6.49 -6.52 -8.85
N ARG A 100 -7.17 -5.51 -9.38
CA ARG A 100 -8.48 -5.70 -10.03
C ARG A 100 -8.28 -5.89 -11.51
N ILE A 101 -8.58 -7.08 -11.99
CA ILE A 101 -8.72 -7.30 -13.42
C ILE A 101 -10.12 -7.86 -13.69
N ASN A 102 -10.85 -7.17 -14.58
CA ASN A 102 -12.17 -7.59 -15.08
C ASN A 102 -12.01 -8.37 -16.41
N ASP A 103 -11.05 -9.30 -16.48
CA ASP A 103 -10.86 -10.16 -17.64
C ASP A 103 -10.95 -11.62 -17.18
N ILE A 104 -11.72 -12.43 -17.91
CA ILE A 104 -11.87 -13.86 -17.64
C ILE A 104 -10.53 -14.62 -17.72
N ASN A 105 -9.54 -14.06 -18.43
CA ASN A 105 -8.21 -14.65 -18.59
C ASN A 105 -7.24 -14.20 -17.49
N PHE A 106 -7.59 -13.17 -16.73
CA PHE A 106 -6.77 -12.59 -15.68
C PHE A 106 -7.67 -12.36 -14.46
N PRO A 107 -7.91 -13.38 -13.62
CA PRO A 107 -8.70 -13.20 -12.42
C PRO A 107 -8.06 -12.15 -11.51
N GLY A 108 -8.87 -11.32 -10.86
CA GLY A 108 -8.38 -10.41 -9.82
C GLY A 108 -7.62 -11.17 -8.74
N LYS A 109 -6.52 -10.60 -8.27
CA LYS A 109 -5.61 -11.20 -7.28
C LYS A 109 -5.69 -10.43 -5.97
N CYS A 110 -5.64 -11.13 -4.86
CA CYS A 110 -5.42 -10.54 -3.54
C CYS A 110 -4.15 -11.13 -2.93
N SER A 111 -3.33 -10.29 -2.31
CA SER A 111 -2.09 -10.72 -1.67
C SER A 111 -1.98 -10.11 -0.28
N VAL A 112 -1.53 -10.93 0.66
CA VAL A 112 -1.16 -10.51 2.01
C VAL A 112 0.36 -10.29 2.03
N TYR A 113 0.78 -9.16 2.58
CA TYR A 113 2.19 -8.87 2.85
C TYR A 113 2.34 -8.82 4.37
N PHE A 114 3.27 -9.61 4.89
CA PHE A 114 3.50 -9.67 6.31
C PHE A 114 4.33 -8.48 6.77
N GLY A 115 3.93 -7.87 7.89
CA GLY A 115 4.72 -6.87 8.58
C GLY A 115 6.01 -7.48 9.12
N SER A 116 7.03 -6.64 9.33
CA SER A 116 8.18 -6.94 10.17
C SER A 116 9.05 -5.70 10.31
N SER A 117 9.98 -5.73 11.27
CA SER A 117 11.05 -4.73 11.39
C SER A 117 11.89 -4.53 10.11
N ASN A 118 11.89 -5.49 9.19
CA ASN A 118 12.51 -5.41 7.86
C ASN A 118 11.53 -5.89 6.79
N MET A 119 10.32 -5.32 6.76
CA MET A 119 9.28 -5.68 5.80
C MET A 119 9.82 -5.65 4.36
N ASP A 120 9.52 -6.69 3.59
CA ASP A 120 9.89 -6.78 2.18
C ASP A 120 8.67 -6.62 1.25
N SER A 121 8.94 -6.49 -0.04
CA SER A 121 7.90 -6.34 -1.06
C SER A 121 7.37 -7.67 -1.59
N LEU A 122 7.65 -8.80 -0.93
CA LEU A 122 7.22 -10.13 -1.37
C LEU A 122 5.96 -10.53 -0.60
N PRO A 123 4.92 -11.02 -1.28
CA PRO A 123 3.71 -11.44 -0.61
C PRO A 123 3.97 -12.72 0.20
N GLY A 124 3.59 -12.71 1.48
CA GLY A 124 3.61 -13.90 2.34
C GLY A 124 2.54 -14.93 1.95
N TYR A 125 1.47 -14.48 1.28
CA TYR A 125 0.42 -15.34 0.73
C TYR A 125 -0.25 -14.74 -0.51
N CYS A 126 -0.43 -15.54 -1.56
CA CYS A 126 -1.19 -15.16 -2.76
C CYS A 126 -2.32 -16.16 -3.05
N LYS A 127 -3.50 -15.66 -3.41
CA LYS A 127 -4.61 -16.45 -3.98
C LYS A 127 -5.13 -15.79 -5.25
#